data_AF-A0A366VYW4-F1
#
_entry.id   AF-A0A366VYW4-F1
#
_cell.length_a   1.000
_cell.length_b   1.000
_cell.length_c   1.000
_cell.angle_alpha   90.00
_cell.angle_beta   90.00
_cell.angle_gamma   90.00
#
_symmetry.space_group_name_H-M   'P 1'
#
loop_
_entity.id
_entity.type
_entity.pdbx_description
1 polymer ?
#
loop_
_entity_poly.entity_id
_entity_poly.type
_entity_poly.pdbx_seq_one_letter_code
_entity_poly.pdbx_strand_id
1 'polypeptide(L)' 'MNDAADKNDKFMKGLDRETIRDVLNNYAHGGTVEQCAESAGVDYDMAYQIIGNAISAQKKPE' A
#
# COMPACT_ATOMS: atom_id res chain seq x y z
N MET A 1 -3.08 0.19 -23.10
CA MET A 1 -2.04 0.32 -22.05
C MET A 1 -2.76 0.29 -20.71
N ASN A 2 -2.82 -0.87 -20.04
CA ASN A 2 -3.52 -1.03 -18.75
C ASN A 2 -2.69 -1.88 -17.76
N ASP A 3 -1.36 -1.89 -17.92
CA ASP A 3 -0.45 -2.80 -17.22
C ASP A 3 -0.21 -2.45 -15.74
N ALA A 4 -0.47 -1.20 -15.33
CA ALA A 4 -0.23 -0.77 -13.95
C ALA A 4 -1.26 -1.36 -12.97
N ALA A 5 -2.54 -1.38 -13.36
CA ALA A 5 -3.61 -1.91 -12.51
C ALA A 5 -3.47 -3.42 -12.29
N ASP A 6 -3.14 -4.18 -13.34
CA ASP A 6 -2.97 -5.65 -13.24
C ASP A 6 -1.74 -6.08 -12.44
N LYS A 7 -0.66 -5.28 -12.45
CA LYS A 7 0.53 -5.55 -11.64
C LYS A 7 0.28 -5.26 -10.16
N ASN A 8 -0.44 -4.19 -9.86
CA ASN A 8 -0.78 -3.80 -8.49
C ASN A 8 -1.70 -4.81 -7.82
N ASP A 9 -2.66 -5.36 -8.56
CA ASP A 9 -3.61 -6.36 -8.05
C ASP A 9 -2.95 -7.72 -7.76
N LYS A 10 -1.85 -8.05 -8.45
CA LYS A 10 -1.05 -9.27 -8.17
C LYS A 10 -0.17 -9.12 -6.93
N PHE A 11 0.40 -7.94 -6.71
CA PHE A 11 1.23 -7.66 -5.54
C PHE A 11 0.43 -7.77 -4.24
N MET A 12 -0.75 -7.16 -4.20
CA MET A 12 -1.61 -7.16 -3.00
C MET A 12 -2.21 -8.54 -2.66
N LYS A 13 -2.30 -9.47 -3.63
CA LYS A 13 -2.86 -10.82 -3.41
C LYS A 13 -1.96 -11.75 -2.58
N GLY A 14 -0.66 -11.47 -2.52
CA GLY A 14 0.29 -12.25 -1.71
C GLY A 14 0.54 -11.67 -0.32
N LEU A 15 -0.01 -10.50 -0.02
CA LEU A 15 0.17 -9.81 1.24
C LEU A 15 -0.97 -10.13 2.21
N ASP A 16 -0.63 -10.26 3.48
CA ASP A 16 -1.63 -10.40 4.52
C ASP A 16 -2.48 -9.12 4.65
N ARG A 17 -3.79 -9.30 4.88
CA ARG A 17 -4.73 -8.19 4.95
C ARG A 17 -4.54 -7.33 6.20
N GLU A 18 -4.06 -7.90 7.30
CA GLU A 18 -3.75 -7.13 8.51
C GLU A 18 -2.55 -6.23 8.26
N THR A 19 -1.50 -6.74 7.61
CA THR A 19 -0.35 -5.93 7.19
C THR A 19 -0.76 -4.75 6.30
N ILE A 20 -1.58 -4.98 5.28
CA ILE A 20 -2.08 -3.89 4.42
C ILE A 20 -2.86 -2.87 5.24
N ARG A 21 -3.75 -3.34 6.12
CA ARG A 21 -4.57 -2.47 6.97
C ARG A 21 -3.69 -1.62 7.89
N ASP A 22 -2.70 -2.21 8.53
CA ASP A 22 -1.87 -1.53 9.52
C ASP A 22 -0.98 -0.46 8.85
N VAL A 23 -0.39 -0.77 7.68
CA VAL A 23 0.32 0.22 6.86
C VAL A 23 -0.59 1.39 6.50
N LEU A 24 -1.78 1.12 5.96
CA LEU A 24 -2.70 2.16 5.50
C LEU A 24 -3.30 2.96 6.66
N ASN A 25 -3.53 2.33 7.80
CA ASN A 25 -4.05 3.00 8.99
C ASN A 25 -3.01 3.99 9.54
N ASN A 26 -1.75 3.58 9.66
CA ASN A 26 -0.69 4.48 10.11
C ASN A 26 -0.51 5.65 9.13
N TYR A 27 -0.52 5.37 7.82
CA TYR A 27 -0.44 6.40 6.78
C TYR A 27 -1.61 7.39 6.85
N ALA A 28 -2.84 6.91 7.06
CA ALA A 28 -4.02 7.76 7.20
C ALA A 28 -3.97 8.70 8.42
N HIS A 29 -3.19 8.36 9.45
CA HIS A 29 -2.94 9.20 10.62
C HIS A 29 -1.74 10.16 10.43
N GLY A 30 -1.17 10.23 9.22
CA GLY A 30 -0.07 11.12 8.89
C GLY A 30 1.32 10.53 9.11
N GLY A 31 1.43 9.21 9.34
CA GLY A 31 2.70 8.52 9.43
C GLY A 31 3.50 8.57 8.13
N THR A 32 4.84 8.64 8.23
CA THR A 32 5.72 8.48 7.08
C THR A 32 5.75 7.03 6.60
N VAL A 33 6.28 6.79 5.39
CA VAL A 33 6.39 5.42 4.85
C VAL A 33 7.27 4.54 5.76
N GLU A 34 8.35 5.09 6.33
CA GLU A 34 9.21 4.41 7.29
C GLU A 34 8.44 4.00 8.55
N GLN A 35 7.65 4.91 9.13
CA GLN A 35 6.83 4.62 10.32
C GLN A 35 5.76 3.57 10.03
N CYS A 36 5.19 3.58 8.82
CA CYS A 36 4.22 2.58 8.38
C CYS A 36 4.88 1.20 8.24
N ALA A 37 6.09 1.14 7.68
CA ALA A 37 6.86 -0.09 7.52
C ALA A 37 7.24 -0.70 8.88
N GLU A 38 7.77 0.13 9.79
CA GLU A 38 8.13 -0.30 11.16
C GLU A 38 6.91 -0.81 11.93
N SER A 39 5.79 -0.08 11.88
CA SER A 39 4.56 -0.46 12.59
C SER A 39 3.95 -1.76 12.10
N ALA A 40 4.08 -2.07 10.80
CA ALA A 40 3.51 -3.26 10.19
C ALA A 40 4.50 -4.43 10.09
N GLY A 41 5.76 -4.23 10.50
CA GLY A 41 6.80 -5.26 10.44
C GLY A 41 7.21 -5.64 9.01
N VAL A 42 7.17 -4.69 8.08
CA VAL A 42 7.52 -4.90 6.66
C VAL A 42 8.69 -4.02 6.24
N ASP A 43 9.27 -4.31 5.07
CA ASP A 43 10.27 -3.42 4.48
C ASP A 43 9.65 -2.14 3.91
N TYR A 44 10.51 -1.13 3.74
CA TYR A 44 10.12 0.18 3.23
C TYR A 44 9.48 0.11 1.84
N ASP A 45 10.05 -0.69 0.93
CA ASP A 45 9.58 -0.78 -0.45
C ASP A 45 8.17 -1.39 -0.52
N MET A 46 7.89 -2.35 0.35
CA MET A 46 6.57 -2.95 0.51
C MET A 46 5.56 -1.92 1.02
N ALA A 47 5.89 -1.17 2.09
CA ALA A 47 5.02 -0.11 2.60
C ALA A 47 4.78 0.98 1.54
N TYR A 48 5.81 1.38 0.81
CA TYR A 48 5.74 2.35 -0.29
C TYR A 48 4.79 1.88 -1.39
N GLN A 49 4.88 0.62 -1.81
CA GLN A 49 4.00 0.04 -2.82
C GLN A 49 2.55 -0.05 -2.36
N ILE A 50 2.30 -0.47 -1.10
CA ILE A 50 0.94 -0.52 -0.52
C ILE A 50 0.30 0.88 -0.54
N ILE A 51 1.01 1.89 -0.06
CA ILE A 51 0.53 3.29 -0.01
C ILE A 51 0.31 3.82 -1.43
N GLY A 52 1.28 3.63 -2.33
CA GLY A 52 1.18 4.05 -3.73
C GLY A 52 0.00 3.42 -4.46
N ASN A 53 -0.29 2.14 -4.20
CA ASN A 53 -1.45 1.43 -4.72
C ASN A 53 -2.76 2.02 -4.19
N ALA A 54 -2.85 2.27 -2.89
CA ALA A 54 -4.04 2.88 -2.28
C ALA A 54 -4.32 4.29 -2.83
N ILE A 55 -3.30 5.13 -2.99
CA ILE A 55 -3.42 6.46 -3.60
C ILE A 55 -3.87 6.35 -5.07
N SER A 56 -3.27 5.42 -5.83
CA SER A 56 -3.63 5.21 -7.24
C SER A 56 -5.07 4.71 -7.40
N ALA A 57 -5.55 3.87 -6.47
CA ALA A 57 -6.94 3.41 -6.45
C ALA A 57 -7.93 4.54 -6.14
N GLN A 58 -7.57 5.49 -5.27
CA GLN A 58 -8.36 6.71 -5.04
C GLN A 58 -8.42 7.63 -6.26
N LYS A 59 -7.37 7.61 -7.10
CA LYS A 59 -7.26 8.41 -8.34
C LYS A 59 -7.91 7.76 -9.56
N LYS A 60 -8.81 6.79 -9.41
CA LYS A 60 -9.76 6.41 -10.48
C LYS A 60 -11.07 7.19 -10.31
N PRO A 61 -11.19 8.40 -10.89
CA PRO A 61 -12.48 8.94 -11.30
C PRO A 61 -12.89 8.29 -12.64
N GLU A 62 -14.20 8.40 -12.87
CA GLU A 62 -15.03 7.95 -14.01
C GLU A 62 -14.40 8.02 -15.40
#